data_AF-A0A6M1ZZQ1-F1
#
_entry.id   AF-A0A6M1ZZQ1-F1
#
_cell.length_a   1.000
_cell.length_b   1.000
_cell.length_c   1.000
_cell.angle_alpha   90.00
_cell.angle_beta   90.00
_cell.angle_gamma   90.00
#
_symmetry.space_group_name_H-M   'P 1'
#
loop_
_entity.id
_entity.type
_entity.pdbx_description
1 polymer ?
#
loop_
_entity_poly.entity_id
_entity_poly.type
_entity_poly.pdbx_seq_one_letter_code
_entity_poly.pdbx_strand_id
1 'polypeptide(L)'
;MNFLSNAHIKYFFSLLLAMHSSDTFHYITQTWKTLERSCHQSISAFDPKLQSDKKPILYISSLENSDRIRNSLNHFDVQVLPETFEQIDHHGLLYLPKPYITPGGRFNEMYGWDSYFILLGLLEEGDVSMAQNIVDNQLYQVEHYGHVLNSNRSYHLTRSHPPFLSQMVLMVYGKNIEQLREAYPILKKYYQFWTSHPRHIPQYHLARYYDNATGPAIEVLSSEINHLGENHFDRVEDLIAQGKLEVSNTHFDSELKEMYYLDDRAMRESGFDVSCCFGPYGIETTYQLPVCLNTLIYLMEKDLKEIAKTLNLRDEKKKWKQLAKHRKKMINHLLWSEERGLYFPYNFHKKSHYPYPFLTTFYPLWAGIASREQAAAVVNNLPLFERKGGLTTSTTQTGCQWDSPYGWAPLQWIAVSGLARYGYVAEARRISDKFCGLVEQEFAKHGHMYEKYDVIECDSDVHLDYGYESNEHGFGWTNAVYLLLKRRFCSE
;
A
#
# COMPACT_ATOMS: atom_id res chain seq x y z
N MET A 1 -31.41 -46.89 -0.02
CA MET A 1 -30.69 -45.86 0.76
C MET A 1 -29.41 -45.48 0.02
N ASN A 2 -29.50 -44.30 -0.61
CA ASN A 2 -28.50 -43.41 -1.21
C ASN A 2 -27.05 -43.89 -1.42
N PHE A 3 -26.76 -44.27 -2.67
CA PHE A 3 -25.48 -43.99 -3.32
C PHE A 3 -25.65 -42.74 -4.20
N LEU A 4 -25.55 -41.55 -3.60
CA LEU A 4 -25.24 -40.35 -4.40
C LEU A 4 -23.73 -40.33 -4.59
N SER A 5 -23.31 -40.52 -5.84
CA SER A 5 -21.90 -40.60 -6.21
C SER A 5 -21.16 -39.30 -5.87
N ASN A 6 -19.88 -39.41 -5.51
CA ASN A 6 -18.96 -38.28 -5.30
C ASN A 6 -18.95 -37.25 -6.46
N ALA A 7 -19.43 -37.63 -7.65
CA ALA A 7 -19.56 -36.73 -8.79
C ALA A 7 -20.73 -35.74 -8.65
N HIS A 8 -21.86 -36.15 -8.07
CA HIS A 8 -23.01 -35.24 -7.86
C HIS A 8 -22.75 -34.22 -6.77
N ILE A 9 -22.02 -34.59 -5.71
CA ILE A 9 -21.59 -33.65 -4.67
C ILE A 9 -20.61 -32.63 -5.28
N LYS A 10 -19.59 -33.07 -6.03
CA LYS A 10 -18.66 -32.15 -6.72
C LYS A 10 -19.36 -31.22 -7.71
N TYR A 11 -20.33 -31.73 -8.47
CA TYR A 11 -21.11 -30.91 -9.41
C TYR A 11 -21.99 -29.88 -8.69
N PHE A 12 -22.63 -30.26 -7.58
CA PHE A 12 -23.43 -29.34 -6.77
C PHE A 12 -22.56 -28.27 -6.08
N PHE A 13 -21.40 -28.64 -5.54
CA PHE A 13 -20.43 -27.69 -5.00
C PHE A 13 -19.86 -26.75 -6.08
N SER A 14 -19.61 -27.26 -7.29
CA SER A 14 -19.17 -26.44 -8.44
C SER A 14 -20.25 -25.46 -8.88
N LEU A 15 -21.53 -25.86 -8.92
CA LEU A 15 -22.63 -24.94 -9.19
C LEU A 15 -22.80 -23.89 -8.08
N LEU A 16 -22.68 -24.28 -6.81
CA LEU A 16 -22.77 -23.36 -5.68
C LEU A 16 -21.63 -22.34 -5.71
N LEU A 17 -20.39 -22.78 -5.97
CA LEU A 17 -19.22 -21.91 -6.14
C LEU A 17 -19.38 -20.98 -7.35
N ALA A 18 -19.93 -21.46 -8.47
CA ALA A 18 -20.21 -20.64 -9.63
C ALA A 18 -21.27 -19.57 -9.33
N MET A 19 -22.35 -19.92 -8.62
CA MET A 19 -23.38 -18.97 -8.17
C MET A 19 -22.79 -17.92 -7.21
N HIS A 20 -22.02 -18.35 -6.21
CA HIS A 20 -21.37 -17.43 -5.27
C HIS A 20 -20.37 -16.50 -5.97
N SER A 21 -19.60 -17.00 -6.95
CA SER A 21 -18.68 -16.16 -7.71
C SER A 21 -19.39 -15.06 -8.51
N SER A 22 -20.59 -15.34 -9.03
CA SER A 22 -21.45 -14.36 -9.71
C SER A 22 -21.94 -13.29 -8.73
N ASP A 23 -22.33 -13.68 -7.51
CA ASP A 23 -22.75 -12.75 -6.45
C ASP A 23 -21.58 -11.87 -5.99
N THR A 24 -20.38 -12.45 -5.88
CA THR A 24 -19.17 -11.73 -5.50
C THR A 24 -18.76 -10.71 -6.56
N PHE A 25 -18.81 -11.04 -7.85
CA PHE A 25 -18.55 -10.07 -8.92
C PHE A 25 -19.61 -8.96 -8.96
N HIS A 26 -20.88 -9.31 -8.79
CA HIS A 26 -21.95 -8.31 -8.71
C HIS A 26 -21.74 -7.35 -7.53
N TYR A 27 -21.39 -7.88 -6.36
CA TYR A 27 -21.04 -7.09 -5.18
C TYR A 27 -19.94 -6.08 -5.51
N ILE A 28 -18.82 -6.54 -6.07
CA ILE A 28 -17.67 -5.67 -6.40
C ILE A 28 -18.08 -4.54 -7.36
N THR A 29 -18.83 -4.86 -8.41
CA THR A 29 -19.31 -3.84 -9.37
C THR A 29 -20.18 -2.77 -8.69
N GLN A 30 -21.00 -3.14 -7.69
CA GLN A 30 -21.75 -2.15 -6.90
C GLN A 30 -20.85 -1.39 -5.94
N THR A 31 -19.91 -2.07 -5.30
CA THR A 31 -19.04 -1.48 -4.29
C THR A 31 -18.20 -0.34 -4.84
N TRP A 32 -17.73 -0.39 -6.09
CA TRP A 32 -17.01 0.75 -6.68
C TRP A 32 -17.80 2.05 -6.65
N LYS A 33 -19.11 2.00 -6.91
CA LYS A 33 -19.98 3.18 -6.83
C LYS A 33 -20.13 3.67 -5.39
N THR A 34 -20.15 2.76 -4.42
CA THR A 34 -20.26 3.12 -3.00
C THR A 34 -18.95 3.67 -2.42
N LEU A 35 -17.82 3.30 -3.00
CA LEU A 35 -16.48 3.78 -2.63
C LEU A 35 -16.09 5.07 -3.35
N GLU A 36 -16.86 5.48 -4.36
CA GLU A 36 -16.58 6.72 -5.09
C GLU A 36 -16.75 7.93 -4.16
N ARG A 37 -15.77 8.83 -4.21
CA ARG A 37 -15.73 10.11 -3.50
C ARG A 37 -15.29 11.22 -4.43
N SER A 38 -15.68 12.44 -4.08
CA SER A 38 -15.23 13.68 -4.71
C SER A 38 -15.40 14.83 -3.73
N CYS A 39 -14.70 15.94 -3.95
CA CYS A 39 -14.88 17.16 -3.15
C CYS A 39 -16.29 17.75 -3.25
N HIS A 40 -17.13 17.33 -4.21
CA HIS A 40 -18.52 17.76 -4.33
C HIS A 40 -19.48 16.99 -3.42
N GLN A 41 -19.04 15.88 -2.82
CA GLN A 41 -19.85 15.06 -1.92
C GLN A 41 -19.46 15.36 -0.46
N SER A 42 -20.45 15.70 0.36
CA SER A 42 -20.23 16.03 1.78
C SER A 42 -19.65 14.88 2.59
N ILE A 43 -19.90 13.62 2.20
CA ILE A 43 -19.33 12.44 2.86
C ILE A 43 -17.80 12.43 2.80
N SER A 44 -17.19 13.00 1.76
CA SER A 44 -15.72 13.12 1.64
C SER A 44 -15.13 14.03 2.73
N ALA A 45 -15.93 14.92 3.29
CA ALA A 45 -15.52 15.83 4.35
C ALA A 45 -15.34 15.12 5.70
N PHE A 46 -16.16 14.09 5.96
CA PHE A 46 -16.21 13.39 7.23
C PHE A 46 -14.90 12.65 7.52
N ASP A 47 -14.27 12.97 8.64
CA ASP A 47 -13.07 12.31 9.14
C ASP A 47 -13.37 11.64 10.48
N PRO A 48 -13.60 10.31 10.51
CA PRO A 48 -13.86 9.61 11.76
C PRO A 48 -12.61 9.58 12.66
N LYS A 49 -11.42 9.86 12.12
CA LYS A 49 -10.15 9.83 12.85
C LYS A 49 -9.94 11.12 13.65
N LEU A 50 -10.45 12.25 13.18
CA LEU A 50 -10.36 13.55 13.85
C LEU A 50 -11.74 14.21 13.88
N GLN A 51 -12.55 13.86 14.89
CA GLN A 51 -13.89 14.42 15.03
C GLN A 51 -13.83 15.90 15.43
N SER A 52 -14.66 16.72 14.78
CA SER A 52 -14.80 18.14 15.09
C SER A 52 -16.24 18.59 14.87
N ASP A 53 -16.77 19.39 15.79
CA ASP A 53 -18.09 20.04 15.65
C ASP A 53 -18.05 21.24 14.69
N LYS A 54 -16.87 21.62 14.19
CA LYS A 54 -16.69 22.73 13.26
C LYS A 54 -17.06 22.33 11.84
N LYS A 55 -17.35 23.33 11.00
CA LYS A 55 -17.50 23.12 9.56
C LYS A 55 -16.23 22.45 9.00
N PRO A 56 -16.34 21.36 8.23
CA PRO A 56 -15.16 20.68 7.69
C PRO A 56 -14.31 21.60 6.81
N ILE A 57 -12.99 21.54 6.96
CA ILE A 57 -12.07 22.36 6.19
C ILE A 57 -11.67 21.63 4.89
N LEU A 58 -11.67 22.37 3.78
CA LEU A 58 -11.05 21.96 2.52
C LEU A 58 -9.88 22.89 2.22
N TYR A 59 -8.70 22.31 2.21
CA TYR A 59 -7.46 22.98 1.88
C TYR A 59 -7.16 22.90 0.38
N ILE A 60 -6.85 24.06 -0.21
CA ILE A 60 -6.52 24.22 -1.62
C ILE A 60 -5.05 24.65 -1.74
N SER A 61 -4.31 24.07 -2.68
CA SER A 61 -2.94 24.50 -2.97
C SER A 61 -2.89 25.97 -3.38
N SER A 62 -1.86 26.70 -2.95
CA SER A 62 -1.61 28.08 -3.39
C SER A 62 -1.36 28.20 -4.91
N LEU A 63 -1.08 27.09 -5.59
CA LEU A 63 -0.93 27.02 -7.05
C LEU A 63 -2.26 26.93 -7.81
N GLU A 64 -3.39 26.85 -7.11
CA GLU A 64 -4.73 26.69 -7.70
C GLU A 64 -5.53 27.99 -7.64
N ASN A 65 -6.47 28.18 -8.58
CA ASN A 65 -7.40 29.30 -8.54
C ASN A 65 -8.49 29.06 -7.48
N SER A 66 -8.23 29.53 -6.26
CA SER A 66 -9.13 29.31 -5.11
C SER A 66 -10.51 29.95 -5.27
N ASP A 67 -10.64 31.07 -5.99
CA ASP A 67 -11.93 31.76 -6.19
C ASP A 67 -12.93 30.89 -6.98
N ARG A 68 -12.44 30.18 -7.99
CA ARG A 68 -13.27 29.24 -8.78
C ARG A 68 -13.83 28.12 -7.90
N ILE A 69 -13.01 27.58 -7.01
CA ILE A 69 -13.37 26.40 -6.20
C ILE A 69 -14.31 26.79 -5.05
N ARG A 70 -14.02 27.91 -4.36
CA ARG A 70 -14.82 28.44 -3.25
C ARG A 70 -16.31 28.53 -3.58
N ASN A 71 -16.65 29.00 -4.79
CA ASN A 71 -18.03 29.20 -5.22
C ASN A 71 -18.83 27.90 -5.47
N SER A 72 -18.16 26.74 -5.50
CA SER A 72 -18.79 25.46 -5.84
C SER A 72 -18.94 24.48 -4.68
N LEU A 73 -18.30 24.74 -3.53
CA LEU A 73 -18.13 23.78 -2.43
C LEU A 73 -18.66 24.31 -1.09
N ASN A 74 -19.94 24.66 -1.05
CA ASN A 74 -20.57 25.37 0.08
C ASN A 74 -20.57 24.59 1.42
N HIS A 75 -20.36 23.27 1.41
CA HIS A 75 -20.32 22.44 2.61
C HIS A 75 -18.94 22.41 3.30
N PHE A 76 -17.91 22.99 2.67
CA PHE A 76 -16.59 23.16 3.26
C PHE A 76 -16.33 24.59 3.71
N ASP A 77 -15.50 24.76 4.74
CA ASP A 77 -14.72 25.97 4.94
C ASP A 77 -13.47 25.88 4.06
N VAL A 78 -13.44 26.66 2.99
CA VAL A 78 -12.39 26.56 1.96
C VAL A 78 -11.24 27.49 2.31
N GLN A 79 -10.07 26.91 2.53
CA GLN A 79 -8.86 27.62 2.94
C GLN A 79 -7.72 27.37 1.95
N VAL A 80 -6.88 28.38 1.73
CA VAL A 80 -5.63 28.18 1.00
C VAL A 80 -4.64 27.53 1.96
N LEU A 81 -3.90 26.54 1.49
CA LEU A 81 -2.85 25.91 2.27
C LEU A 81 -1.83 26.95 2.74
N PRO A 82 -1.45 26.92 4.01
CA PRO A 82 -0.35 27.75 4.49
C PRO A 82 0.98 27.33 3.85
N GLU A 83 2.00 28.17 4.01
CA GLU A 83 3.33 27.92 3.42
C GLU A 83 4.03 26.71 4.04
N THR A 84 3.80 26.46 5.33
CA THR A 84 4.39 25.33 6.05
C THR A 84 3.34 24.49 6.77
N PHE A 85 3.66 23.22 7.00
CA PHE A 85 2.76 22.26 7.65
C PHE A 85 2.43 22.66 9.10
N GLU A 86 3.40 23.24 9.82
CA GLU A 86 3.30 23.63 11.23
C GLU A 86 2.31 24.77 11.47
N GLN A 87 1.89 25.47 10.41
CA GLN A 87 0.90 26.55 10.46
C GLN A 87 -0.55 26.03 10.38
N ILE A 88 -0.75 24.71 10.26
CA ILE A 88 -2.08 24.09 10.19
C ILE A 88 -2.56 23.77 11.61
N ASP A 89 -3.39 24.66 12.17
CA ASP A 89 -3.99 24.47 13.49
C ASP A 89 -5.17 23.48 13.48
N HIS A 90 -5.84 23.36 12.34
CA HIS A 90 -7.05 22.54 12.18
C HIS A 90 -6.93 21.69 10.94
N HIS A 91 -7.07 20.37 11.09
CA HIS A 91 -6.90 19.47 9.97
C HIS A 91 -8.16 19.32 9.13
N GLY A 92 -7.96 19.04 7.84
CA GLY A 92 -9.04 18.99 6.85
C GLY A 92 -8.67 18.17 5.62
N LEU A 93 -9.63 18.07 4.70
CA LEU A 93 -9.45 17.42 3.40
C LEU A 93 -8.58 18.30 2.48
N LEU A 94 -7.74 17.69 1.66
CA LEU A 94 -7.02 18.36 0.58
C LEU A 94 -7.80 18.20 -0.72
N TYR A 95 -7.94 19.30 -1.44
CA TYR A 95 -8.66 19.35 -2.71
C TYR A 95 -8.05 18.41 -3.76
N LEU A 96 -8.93 17.65 -4.42
CA LEU A 96 -8.59 16.89 -5.63
C LEU A 96 -9.60 17.23 -6.72
N PRO A 97 -9.16 17.45 -7.97
CA PRO A 97 -10.02 17.94 -9.04
C PRO A 97 -10.96 16.88 -9.65
N LYS A 98 -10.69 15.59 -9.46
CA LYS A 98 -11.48 14.49 -10.05
C LYS A 98 -12.09 13.60 -8.97
N PRO A 99 -13.20 12.89 -9.28
CA PRO A 99 -13.67 11.78 -8.46
C PRO A 99 -12.58 10.71 -8.28
N TYR A 100 -12.65 9.94 -7.22
CA TYR A 100 -11.72 8.85 -6.91
C TYR A 100 -12.44 7.76 -6.13
N ILE A 101 -11.80 6.61 -6.01
CA ILE A 101 -12.28 5.49 -5.21
C ILE A 101 -11.47 5.43 -3.91
N THR A 102 -12.13 5.29 -2.77
CA THR A 102 -11.48 5.11 -1.47
C THR A 102 -11.21 3.64 -1.15
N PRO A 103 -10.37 3.33 -0.15
CA PRO A 103 -10.23 1.96 0.33
C PRO A 103 -11.55 1.38 0.85
N GLY A 104 -12.31 2.09 1.68
CA GLY A 104 -13.58 1.61 2.22
C GLY A 104 -13.71 1.81 3.73
N GLY A 105 -14.87 1.45 4.28
CA GLY A 105 -15.17 1.62 5.70
C GLY A 105 -14.98 3.07 6.18
N ARG A 106 -14.15 3.26 7.21
CA ARG A 106 -13.81 4.58 7.79
C ARG A 106 -12.99 5.51 6.89
N PHE A 107 -12.48 5.04 5.75
CA PHE A 107 -11.62 5.82 4.87
C PHE A 107 -12.41 6.56 3.78
N ASN A 108 -12.47 7.89 3.90
CA ASN A 108 -13.12 8.78 2.92
C ASN A 108 -12.11 9.50 2.01
N GLU A 109 -10.83 9.20 2.18
CA GLU A 109 -9.72 9.82 1.46
C GLU A 109 -9.23 8.95 0.30
N MET A 110 -8.61 9.60 -0.68
CA MET A 110 -7.80 8.92 -1.68
C MET A 110 -6.45 8.53 -1.07
N TYR A 111 -6.15 7.24 -1.03
CA TYR A 111 -4.87 6.71 -0.53
C TYR A 111 -3.88 6.41 -1.67
N GLY A 112 -2.59 6.64 -1.42
CA GLY A 112 -1.55 6.59 -2.44
C GLY A 112 -1.38 5.23 -3.14
N TRP A 113 -1.13 4.16 -2.38
CA TRP A 113 -0.86 2.84 -2.96
C TRP A 113 -2.12 1.99 -3.20
N ASP A 114 -3.21 2.18 -2.45
CA ASP A 114 -4.48 1.47 -2.61
C ASP A 114 -5.03 1.73 -4.01
N SER A 115 -4.90 2.98 -4.44
CA SER A 115 -5.23 3.47 -5.77
C SER A 115 -4.63 2.61 -6.88
N TYR A 116 -3.44 2.03 -6.70
CA TYR A 116 -2.85 1.12 -7.69
C TYR A 116 -3.66 -0.16 -7.85
N PHE A 117 -3.97 -0.83 -6.74
CA PHE A 117 -4.74 -2.08 -6.78
C PHE A 117 -6.16 -1.83 -7.25
N ILE A 118 -6.81 -0.78 -6.74
CA ILE A 118 -8.13 -0.34 -7.19
C ILE A 118 -8.12 -0.09 -8.70
N LEU A 119 -7.14 0.66 -9.21
CA LEU A 119 -7.01 0.95 -10.64
C LEU A 119 -6.86 -0.33 -11.47
N LEU A 120 -6.12 -1.34 -10.99
CA LEU A 120 -6.05 -2.64 -11.68
C LEU A 120 -7.44 -3.31 -11.77
N GLY A 121 -8.24 -3.25 -10.70
CA GLY A 121 -9.61 -3.77 -10.68
C GLY A 121 -10.55 -3.02 -11.62
N LEU A 122 -10.50 -1.69 -11.61
CA LEU A 122 -11.28 -0.84 -12.52
C LEU A 122 -10.97 -1.12 -13.99
N LEU A 123 -9.69 -1.26 -14.34
CA LEU A 123 -9.29 -1.62 -15.70
C LEU A 123 -9.76 -3.02 -16.11
N GLU A 124 -9.76 -3.97 -15.16
CA GLU A 124 -10.26 -5.33 -15.38
C GLU A 124 -11.79 -5.36 -15.60
N GLU A 125 -12.54 -4.40 -15.04
CA GLU A 125 -13.97 -4.19 -15.33
C GLU A 125 -14.26 -3.20 -16.46
N GLY A 126 -13.23 -2.61 -17.06
CA GLY A 126 -13.35 -1.69 -18.20
C GLY A 126 -13.67 -0.24 -17.84
N ASP A 127 -13.63 0.15 -16.57
CA ASP A 127 -13.80 1.54 -16.13
C ASP A 127 -12.49 2.34 -16.27
N VAL A 128 -12.12 2.59 -17.52
CA VAL A 128 -10.94 3.38 -17.88
C VAL A 128 -11.09 4.84 -17.45
N SER A 129 -12.32 5.35 -17.37
CA SER A 129 -12.59 6.74 -16.99
C SER A 129 -12.28 7.00 -15.52
N MET A 130 -12.70 6.12 -14.61
CA MET A 130 -12.35 6.26 -13.20
C MET A 130 -10.86 5.98 -12.95
N ALA A 131 -10.28 4.99 -13.64
CA ALA A 131 -8.83 4.76 -13.61
C ALA A 131 -8.04 6.01 -14.04
N GLN A 132 -8.56 6.73 -15.04
CA GLN A 132 -7.99 8.00 -15.49
C GLN A 132 -8.05 9.09 -14.41
N ASN A 133 -9.19 9.25 -13.76
CA ASN A 133 -9.35 10.22 -12.69
C ASN A 133 -8.38 9.99 -11.52
N ILE A 134 -8.11 8.72 -11.18
CA ILE A 134 -7.12 8.34 -10.16
C ILE A 134 -5.71 8.81 -10.57
N VAL A 135 -5.31 8.58 -11.81
CA VAL A 135 -3.99 9.03 -12.31
C VAL A 135 -3.90 10.56 -12.32
N ASP A 136 -4.94 11.24 -12.82
CA ASP A 136 -5.01 12.70 -12.86
C ASP A 136 -4.85 13.30 -11.45
N ASN A 137 -5.56 12.74 -10.46
CA ASN A 137 -5.48 13.19 -9.07
C ASN A 137 -4.10 12.99 -8.46
N GLN A 138 -3.41 11.87 -8.72
CA GLN A 138 -2.06 11.67 -8.18
C GLN A 138 -1.02 12.55 -8.88
N LEU A 139 -1.16 12.84 -10.17
CA LEU A 139 -0.34 13.84 -10.85
C LEU A 139 -0.58 15.23 -10.26
N TYR A 140 -1.85 15.58 -10.01
CA TYR A 140 -2.22 16.80 -9.31
C TYR A 140 -1.54 16.89 -7.94
N GLN A 141 -1.56 15.83 -7.13
CA GLN A 141 -0.87 15.82 -5.83
C GLN A 141 0.64 16.10 -5.96
N VAL A 142 1.31 15.51 -6.94
CA VAL A 142 2.75 15.77 -7.17
C VAL A 142 3.00 17.22 -7.56
N GLU A 143 2.15 17.81 -8.41
CA GLU A 143 2.28 19.21 -8.82
C GLU A 143 2.01 20.17 -7.66
N HIS A 144 0.90 19.97 -6.96
CA HIS A 144 0.32 20.91 -6.00
C HIS A 144 0.76 20.71 -4.55
N TYR A 145 1.16 19.49 -4.17
CA TYR A 145 1.60 19.09 -2.83
C TYR A 145 3.02 18.51 -2.82
N GLY A 146 3.64 18.35 -3.99
CA GLY A 146 5.05 17.97 -4.14
C GLY A 146 5.31 16.47 -4.31
N HIS A 147 4.37 15.63 -3.88
CA HIS A 147 4.45 14.17 -3.99
C HIS A 147 3.06 13.53 -3.90
N VAL A 148 2.95 12.23 -4.22
CA VAL A 148 1.74 11.46 -3.90
C VAL A 148 1.65 11.31 -2.39
N LEU A 149 0.55 11.72 -1.79
CA LEU A 149 0.36 11.72 -0.35
C LEU A 149 -0.01 10.31 0.15
N ASN A 150 0.19 10.05 1.45
CA ASN A 150 -0.36 8.87 2.11
C ASN A 150 -1.87 8.82 1.88
N SER A 151 -2.57 9.88 2.26
CA SER A 151 -3.91 10.20 1.77
C SER A 151 -4.12 11.71 1.66
N ASN A 152 -5.19 12.17 0.99
CA ASN A 152 -5.43 13.60 0.77
C ASN A 152 -6.03 14.32 1.99
N ARG A 153 -5.40 14.18 3.16
CA ARG A 153 -5.69 14.96 4.39
C ARG A 153 -4.51 15.81 4.78
N SER A 154 -4.75 16.94 5.44
CA SER A 154 -3.67 17.87 5.75
C SER A 154 -2.60 17.28 6.68
N TYR A 155 -2.97 16.37 7.62
CA TYR A 155 -2.01 15.65 8.47
C TYR A 155 -1.10 14.65 7.71
N HIS A 156 -1.36 14.41 6.43
CA HIS A 156 -0.53 13.60 5.55
C HIS A 156 0.31 14.42 4.55
N LEU A 157 0.29 15.76 4.63
CA LEU A 157 1.01 16.63 3.68
C LEU A 157 2.53 16.37 3.59
N THR A 158 3.13 15.82 4.65
CA THR A 158 4.57 15.55 4.73
C THR A 158 4.94 14.10 4.42
N ARG A 159 3.93 13.22 4.32
CA ARG A 159 4.07 11.76 4.27
C ARG A 159 3.52 11.19 2.97
N SER A 160 4.35 10.41 2.28
CA SER A 160 3.96 9.70 1.05
C SER A 160 3.39 8.30 1.32
N HIS A 161 3.36 7.49 0.26
CA HIS A 161 3.07 6.06 0.28
C HIS A 161 3.90 5.31 -0.77
N PRO A 162 3.94 3.97 -0.80
CA PRO A 162 4.69 3.21 -1.81
C PRO A 162 4.41 3.70 -3.25
N PRO A 163 5.45 4.01 -4.06
CA PRO A 163 5.27 4.79 -5.29
C PRO A 163 4.89 3.94 -6.52
N PHE A 164 3.59 3.86 -6.80
CA PHE A 164 3.06 3.14 -7.97
C PHE A 164 2.65 4.04 -9.15
N LEU A 165 2.72 5.38 -9.01
CA LEU A 165 2.18 6.34 -9.98
C LEU A 165 2.71 6.16 -11.42
N SER A 166 4.01 5.88 -11.61
CA SER A 166 4.57 5.71 -12.96
C SER A 166 3.98 4.52 -13.71
N GLN A 167 3.67 3.43 -13.01
CA GLN A 167 3.02 2.27 -13.60
C GLN A 167 1.57 2.60 -13.96
N MET A 168 0.85 3.30 -13.08
CA MET A 168 -0.53 3.72 -13.35
C MET A 168 -0.61 4.63 -14.57
N VAL A 169 0.31 5.59 -14.69
CA VAL A 169 0.46 6.44 -15.88
C VAL A 169 0.64 5.59 -17.15
N LEU A 170 1.54 4.60 -17.15
CA LEU A 170 1.74 3.77 -18.34
C LEU A 170 0.53 2.88 -18.67
N MET A 171 -0.18 2.37 -17.66
CA MET A 171 -1.37 1.54 -17.85
C MET A 171 -2.52 2.33 -18.50
N VAL A 172 -2.70 3.59 -18.10
CA VAL A 172 -3.80 4.44 -18.57
C VAL A 172 -3.42 5.28 -19.80
N TYR A 173 -2.30 6.00 -19.74
CA TYR A 173 -1.85 6.91 -20.81
C TYR A 173 -0.92 6.26 -21.82
N GLY A 174 -0.52 5.00 -21.68
CA GLY A 174 0.59 4.41 -22.46
C GLY A 174 0.48 4.53 -23.99
N LYS A 175 -0.73 4.76 -24.51
CA LYS A 175 -1.02 4.99 -25.94
C LYS A 175 -1.26 6.45 -26.31
N ASN A 176 -1.39 7.35 -25.34
CA ASN A 176 -1.65 8.78 -25.55
C ASN A 176 -0.36 9.60 -25.36
N ILE A 177 0.25 10.00 -26.49
CA ILE A 177 1.50 10.76 -26.51
C ILE A 177 1.37 12.13 -25.82
N GLU A 178 0.21 12.78 -25.90
CA GLU A 178 -0.03 14.09 -25.31
C GLU A 178 -0.04 14.01 -23.79
N GLN A 179 -0.86 13.11 -23.23
CA GLN A 179 -0.92 12.88 -21.78
C GLN A 179 0.42 12.39 -21.22
N LEU A 180 1.15 11.53 -21.97
CA LEU A 180 2.50 11.13 -21.56
C LEU A 180 3.49 12.30 -21.54
N ARG A 181 3.36 13.26 -22.48
CA ARG A 181 4.23 14.44 -22.52
C ARG A 181 3.98 15.35 -21.33
N GLU A 182 2.74 15.50 -20.89
CA GLU A 182 2.34 16.27 -19.71
C GLU A 182 2.76 15.59 -18.41
N ALA A 183 2.51 14.27 -18.29
CA ALA A 183 2.83 13.51 -17.08
C ALA A 183 4.35 13.34 -16.86
N TYR A 184 5.16 13.31 -17.91
CA TYR A 184 6.60 13.01 -17.82
C TYR A 184 7.40 13.94 -16.89
N PRO A 185 7.32 15.29 -16.99
CA PRO A 185 8.01 16.18 -16.04
C PRO A 185 7.51 16.02 -14.59
N ILE A 186 6.21 15.75 -14.40
CA ILE A 186 5.61 15.52 -13.07
C ILE A 186 6.19 14.24 -12.45
N LEU A 187 6.25 13.14 -13.22
CA LEU A 187 6.87 11.90 -12.76
C LEU A 187 8.36 12.06 -12.44
N LYS A 188 9.08 12.95 -13.15
CA LYS A 188 10.47 13.29 -12.81
C LYS A 188 10.57 13.99 -11.46
N LYS A 189 9.65 14.92 -11.15
CA LYS A 189 9.55 15.57 -9.83
C LYS A 189 9.26 14.53 -8.74
N TYR A 190 8.34 13.60 -8.98
CA TYR A 190 8.04 12.53 -8.03
C TYR A 190 9.20 11.56 -7.83
N TYR A 191 9.95 11.21 -8.89
CA TYR A 191 11.19 10.44 -8.76
C TYR A 191 12.23 11.19 -7.91
N GLN A 192 12.38 12.50 -8.13
CA GLN A 192 13.31 13.33 -7.34
C GLN A 192 12.96 13.34 -5.85
N PHE A 193 11.67 13.34 -5.48
CA PHE A 193 11.24 13.23 -4.09
C PHE A 193 11.84 11.99 -3.39
N TRP A 194 11.81 10.82 -4.04
CA TRP A 194 12.38 9.58 -3.50
C TRP A 194 13.91 9.52 -3.57
N THR A 195 14.52 10.20 -4.54
CA THR A 195 15.97 10.18 -4.76
C THR A 195 16.70 11.42 -4.23
N SER A 196 16.08 12.15 -3.32
CA SER A 196 16.67 13.29 -2.62
C SER A 196 16.85 13.00 -1.13
N HIS A 197 17.75 13.73 -0.48
CA HIS A 197 17.87 13.70 0.98
C HIS A 197 16.55 14.16 1.62
N PRO A 198 16.07 13.56 2.73
CA PRO A 198 16.71 12.50 3.53
C PRO A 198 16.35 11.06 3.14
N ARG A 199 15.52 10.84 2.11
CA ARG A 199 15.08 9.50 1.66
C ARG A 199 16.17 8.74 0.93
N HIS A 200 16.95 9.41 0.08
CA HIS A 200 18.07 8.80 -0.63
C HIS A 200 19.29 8.65 0.27
N ILE A 201 19.89 7.46 0.27
CA ILE A 201 21.15 7.16 0.96
C ILE A 201 22.26 7.02 -0.11
N PRO A 202 23.05 8.09 -0.37
CA PRO A 202 23.95 8.15 -1.52
C PRO A 202 25.00 7.03 -1.57
N GLN A 203 25.47 6.59 -0.40
CA GLN A 203 26.46 5.51 -0.28
C GLN A 203 25.97 4.20 -0.91
N TYR A 204 24.66 3.93 -0.87
CA TYR A 204 24.08 2.68 -1.36
C TYR A 204 23.28 2.87 -2.66
N HIS A 205 23.06 4.11 -3.10
CA HIS A 205 22.17 4.46 -4.22
C HIS A 205 20.74 3.93 -4.07
N LEU A 206 20.33 3.65 -2.84
CA LEU A 206 19.01 3.15 -2.46
C LEU A 206 18.30 4.20 -1.60
N ALA A 207 16.99 4.04 -1.44
CA ALA A 207 16.15 4.90 -0.63
C ALA A 207 15.62 4.18 0.62
N ARG A 208 15.25 4.98 1.62
CA ARG A 208 14.49 4.61 2.81
C ARG A 208 13.15 5.36 2.83
N TYR A 209 12.21 4.85 3.62
CA TYR A 209 11.05 5.64 4.04
C TYR A 209 11.47 6.69 5.06
N TYR A 210 10.85 7.87 5.02
CA TYR A 210 11.16 8.99 5.90
C TYR A 210 10.04 10.04 5.80
N ASP A 211 9.42 10.45 6.91
CA ASP A 211 8.47 11.58 6.95
C ASP A 211 9.20 12.87 7.35
N ASN A 212 8.81 14.02 6.78
CA ASN A 212 9.44 15.31 7.09
C ASN A 212 8.82 16.01 8.31
N ALA A 213 7.68 15.54 8.81
CA ALA A 213 7.05 16.10 10.02
C ALA A 213 7.72 15.58 11.30
N THR A 214 7.51 16.33 12.39
CA THR A 214 7.98 15.99 13.73
C THR A 214 6.84 15.59 14.68
N GLY A 215 7.20 14.94 15.79
CA GLY A 215 6.26 14.53 16.84
C GLY A 215 5.30 13.42 16.40
N PRO A 216 4.38 13.01 17.29
CA PRO A 216 3.47 11.90 17.02
C PRO A 216 2.58 12.18 15.81
N ALA A 217 2.22 11.12 15.09
CA ALA A 217 1.19 11.18 14.07
C ALA A 217 -0.18 11.36 14.74
N ILE A 218 -0.84 12.49 14.48
CA ILE A 218 -2.01 12.92 15.26
C ILE A 218 -3.21 12.00 15.12
N GLU A 219 -3.37 11.36 13.96
CA GLU A 219 -4.45 10.42 13.67
C GLU A 219 -4.29 9.12 14.47
N VAL A 220 -3.08 8.83 14.94
CA VAL A 220 -2.77 7.67 15.77
C VAL A 220 -3.25 7.91 17.19
N LEU A 221 -2.95 9.11 17.72
CA LEU A 221 -3.37 9.53 19.06
C LEU A 221 -4.88 9.43 19.26
N SER A 222 -5.65 9.72 18.22
CA SER A 222 -7.10 9.76 18.28
C SER A 222 -7.80 8.47 17.82
N SER A 223 -7.15 7.64 17.02
CA SER A 223 -7.85 6.57 16.30
C SER A 223 -7.27 5.16 16.43
N GLU A 224 -6.06 5.02 16.98
CA GLU A 224 -5.46 3.73 17.35
C GLU A 224 -5.51 3.53 18.87
N ILE A 225 -6.72 3.68 19.42
CA ILE A 225 -7.02 3.57 20.85
C ILE A 225 -7.61 2.18 21.11
N ASN A 226 -7.06 1.46 22.10
CA ASN A 226 -7.58 0.17 22.52
C ASN A 226 -8.81 0.32 23.45
N HIS A 227 -9.43 -0.80 23.82
CA HIS A 227 -10.53 -0.84 24.80
C HIS A 227 -10.22 -0.23 26.18
N LEU A 228 -8.95 -0.02 26.54
CA LEU A 228 -8.52 0.62 27.80
C LEU A 228 -8.32 2.14 27.67
N GLY A 229 -8.43 2.70 26.47
CA GLY A 229 -8.19 4.13 26.21
C GLY A 229 -6.73 4.46 25.92
N GLU A 230 -5.87 3.47 25.71
CA GLU A 230 -4.44 3.63 25.43
C GLU A 230 -4.20 3.71 23.92
N ASN A 231 -3.47 4.72 23.48
CA ASN A 231 -3.08 4.85 22.09
C ASN A 231 -1.87 3.96 21.74
N HIS A 232 -1.41 3.96 20.49
CA HIS A 232 -0.23 3.19 20.07
C HIS A 232 1.03 3.51 20.89
N PHE A 233 1.29 4.79 21.15
CA PHE A 233 2.48 5.26 21.84
C PHE A 233 2.47 4.85 23.31
N ASP A 234 1.32 4.99 23.99
CA ASP A 234 1.15 4.55 25.38
C ASP A 234 1.50 3.04 25.54
N ARG A 235 0.97 2.20 24.63
CA ARG A 235 1.20 0.76 24.63
C ARG A 235 2.68 0.41 24.44
N VAL A 236 3.39 1.18 23.61
CA VAL A 236 4.83 0.97 23.37
C VAL A 236 5.67 1.43 24.56
N GLU A 237 5.33 2.56 25.19
CA GLU A 237 5.96 2.99 26.45
C GLU A 237 5.81 1.94 27.54
N ASP A 238 4.63 1.32 27.66
CA ASP A 238 4.38 0.24 28.60
C ASP A 238 5.25 -1.00 28.34
N LEU A 239 5.46 -1.37 27.08
CA LEU A 239 6.38 -2.45 26.74
C LEU A 239 7.82 -2.15 27.15
N ILE A 240 8.26 -0.90 26.95
CA ILE A 240 9.61 -0.47 27.33
C ILE A 240 9.74 -0.46 28.86
N ALA A 241 8.77 0.09 29.57
CA ALA A 241 8.74 0.15 31.04
C ALA A 241 8.72 -1.26 31.68
N GLN A 242 8.05 -2.22 31.03
CA GLN A 242 8.03 -3.63 31.45
C GLN A 242 9.29 -4.42 31.07
N GLY A 243 10.26 -3.80 30.37
CA GLY A 243 11.47 -4.47 29.87
C GLY A 243 11.20 -5.49 28.76
N LYS A 244 10.04 -5.40 28.08
CA LYS A 244 9.65 -6.27 26.96
C LYS A 244 10.13 -5.75 25.61
N LEU A 245 10.47 -4.46 25.53
CA LEU A 245 11.02 -3.82 24.34
C LEU A 245 12.28 -3.03 24.72
N GLU A 246 13.43 -3.46 24.19
CA GLU A 246 14.68 -2.72 24.34
C GLU A 246 14.80 -1.66 23.24
N VAL A 247 15.04 -0.42 23.64
CA VAL A 247 15.28 0.71 22.74
C VAL A 247 16.47 1.53 23.22
N SER A 248 17.10 2.29 22.32
CA SER A 248 18.18 3.20 22.70
C SER A 248 17.65 4.48 23.35
N ASN A 249 18.53 5.18 24.08
CA ASN A 249 18.22 6.48 24.69
C ASN A 249 17.81 7.58 23.70
N THR A 250 18.03 7.36 22.40
CA THR A 250 17.56 8.27 21.34
C THR A 250 16.07 8.09 21.01
N HIS A 251 15.49 6.92 21.35
CA HIS A 251 14.08 6.59 21.13
C HIS A 251 13.26 6.74 22.40
N PHE A 252 13.82 6.41 23.56
CA PHE A 252 13.13 6.51 24.85
C PHE A 252 14.13 6.78 25.97
N ASP A 253 13.74 7.62 26.92
CA ASP A 253 14.45 7.81 28.19
C ASP A 253 13.42 7.79 29.34
N SER A 254 12.80 8.94 29.61
CA SER A 254 11.62 9.04 30.49
C SER A 254 10.28 9.02 29.74
N GLU A 255 10.33 9.21 28.42
CA GLU A 255 9.22 9.34 27.48
C GLU A 255 9.75 9.03 26.08
N LEU A 256 8.85 8.74 25.13
CA LEU A 256 9.22 8.61 23.71
C LEU A 256 9.82 9.91 23.15
N LYS A 257 10.92 9.75 22.42
CA LYS A 257 11.69 10.83 21.82
C LYS A 257 11.44 10.94 20.32
N GLU A 258 11.90 12.03 19.74
CA GLU A 258 11.64 12.37 18.34
C GLU A 258 12.10 11.32 17.33
N MET A 259 13.17 10.58 17.64
CA MET A 259 13.60 9.47 16.78
C MET A 259 12.52 8.39 16.66
N TYR A 260 11.82 8.08 17.75
CA TYR A 260 10.71 7.11 17.73
C TYR A 260 9.58 7.58 16.82
N TYR A 261 9.13 8.83 16.98
CA TYR A 261 8.05 9.38 16.15
C TYR A 261 8.43 9.42 14.67
N LEU A 262 9.70 9.71 14.37
CA LEU A 262 10.20 9.69 13.00
C LEU A 262 10.17 8.27 12.41
N ASP A 263 10.54 7.25 13.19
CA ASP A 263 10.47 5.85 12.77
C ASP A 263 9.03 5.35 12.59
N ASP A 264 8.12 5.69 13.50
CA ASP A 264 6.67 5.41 13.37
C ASP A 264 6.10 6.05 12.10
N ARG A 265 6.36 7.34 11.88
CA ARG A 265 5.90 8.04 10.68
C ARG A 265 6.50 7.46 9.39
N ALA A 266 7.75 7.03 9.41
CA ALA A 266 8.39 6.35 8.28
C ALA A 266 7.78 4.97 8.04
N MET A 267 7.42 4.22 9.09
CA MET A 267 6.69 2.96 8.96
C MET A 267 5.32 3.19 8.30
N ARG A 268 4.61 4.26 8.68
CA ARG A 268 3.34 4.66 8.04
C ARG A 268 3.51 5.09 6.59
N GLU A 269 4.65 5.67 6.21
CA GLU A 269 4.96 5.95 4.79
C GLU A 269 5.14 4.64 3.98
N SER A 270 5.48 3.53 4.64
CA SER A 270 5.65 2.23 4.00
C SER A 270 4.33 1.51 3.69
N GLY A 271 3.25 1.87 4.38
CA GLY A 271 1.96 1.16 4.36
C GLY A 271 1.94 -0.13 5.18
N PHE A 272 2.98 -0.41 5.98
CA PHE A 272 3.06 -1.56 6.88
C PHE A 272 2.97 -1.16 8.35
N ASP A 273 2.12 -0.19 8.66
CA ASP A 273 1.85 0.27 10.02
C ASP A 273 0.72 -0.54 10.66
N VAL A 274 0.89 -1.23 11.79
CA VAL A 274 2.16 -1.53 12.47
C VAL A 274 2.66 -2.90 11.99
N SER A 275 3.98 -3.04 11.86
CA SER A 275 4.68 -4.29 11.56
C SER A 275 6.03 -4.30 12.27
N CYS A 276 6.51 -5.49 12.63
CA CYS A 276 7.87 -5.66 13.12
C CYS A 276 8.91 -5.84 11.99
N CYS A 277 8.53 -5.74 10.72
CA CYS A 277 9.46 -5.98 9.59
C CYS A 277 10.59 -4.94 9.45
N PHE A 278 10.46 -3.79 10.13
CA PHE A 278 11.48 -2.74 10.20
C PHE A 278 12.12 -2.61 11.58
N GLY A 279 12.15 -3.71 12.34
CA GLY A 279 12.46 -3.69 13.77
C GLY A 279 11.18 -3.77 14.60
N PRO A 280 11.25 -4.11 15.89
CA PRO A 280 10.07 -4.22 16.75
C PRO A 280 9.21 -2.95 16.67
N TYR A 281 7.95 -3.07 16.28
CA TYR A 281 7.02 -1.94 16.11
C TYR A 281 7.54 -0.80 15.20
N GLY A 282 8.45 -1.10 14.28
CA GLY A 282 8.95 -0.14 13.30
C GLY A 282 10.08 0.78 13.77
N ILE A 283 10.64 0.59 14.97
CA ILE A 283 11.63 1.49 15.58
C ILE A 283 13.00 1.59 14.87
N GLU A 284 13.20 0.93 13.72
CA GLU A 284 14.42 1.09 12.93
C GLU A 284 14.13 1.46 11.48
N THR A 285 12.90 1.85 11.14
CA THR A 285 12.45 2.06 9.76
C THR A 285 13.34 3.02 8.99
N THR A 286 13.75 4.12 9.60
CA THR A 286 14.63 5.12 8.99
C THR A 286 16.06 4.63 8.81
N TYR A 287 16.47 3.54 9.46
CA TYR A 287 17.79 2.93 9.27
C TYR A 287 17.79 1.81 8.24
N GLN A 288 16.63 1.45 7.67
CA GLN A 288 16.50 0.35 6.74
C GLN A 288 16.44 0.83 5.29
N LEU A 289 16.97 0.02 4.38
CA LEU A 289 16.77 0.11 2.93
C LEU A 289 15.73 -0.96 2.53
N PRO A 290 14.45 -0.61 2.38
CA PRO A 290 13.38 -1.60 2.18
C PRO A 290 13.44 -2.22 0.78
N VAL A 291 13.15 -3.52 0.71
CA VAL A 291 13.06 -4.28 -0.56
C VAL A 291 11.94 -3.72 -1.45
N CYS A 292 10.77 -3.46 -0.87
CA CYS A 292 9.60 -2.94 -1.58
C CYS A 292 9.87 -1.58 -2.21
N LEU A 293 10.29 -0.58 -1.43
CA LEU A 293 10.55 0.78 -1.90
C LEU A 293 11.56 0.81 -3.05
N ASN A 294 12.70 0.15 -2.87
CA ASN A 294 13.76 0.16 -3.88
C ASN A 294 13.35 -0.59 -5.16
N THR A 295 12.51 -1.62 -5.03
CA THR A 295 11.90 -2.27 -6.19
C THR A 295 10.93 -1.34 -6.94
N LEU A 296 10.13 -0.55 -6.21
CA LEU A 296 9.19 0.38 -6.81
C LEU A 296 9.92 1.54 -7.51
N ILE A 297 11.00 2.08 -6.93
CA ILE A 297 11.82 3.10 -7.60
C ILE A 297 12.50 2.52 -8.86
N TYR A 298 12.90 1.25 -8.84
CA TYR A 298 13.39 0.57 -10.05
C TYR A 298 12.33 0.49 -11.14
N LEU A 299 11.07 0.24 -10.77
CA LEU A 299 9.95 0.27 -11.72
C LEU A 299 9.73 1.69 -12.24
N MET A 300 9.76 2.72 -11.40
CA MET A 300 9.72 4.13 -11.86
C MET A 300 10.80 4.45 -12.88
N GLU A 301 12.05 4.01 -12.67
CA GLU A 301 13.14 4.20 -13.63
C GLU A 301 12.88 3.45 -14.94
N LYS A 302 12.29 2.24 -14.89
CA LYS A 302 11.90 1.49 -16.09
C LYS A 302 10.76 2.16 -16.85
N ASP A 303 9.80 2.72 -16.13
CA ASP A 303 8.62 3.35 -16.69
C ASP A 303 9.00 4.68 -17.35
N LEU A 304 9.78 5.52 -16.66
CA LEU A 304 10.33 6.76 -17.22
C LEU A 304 11.18 6.50 -18.47
N LYS A 305 11.93 5.38 -18.51
CA LYS A 305 12.64 4.94 -19.72
C LYS A 305 11.67 4.61 -20.87
N GLU A 306 10.55 3.96 -20.59
CA GLU A 306 9.55 3.61 -21.63
C GLU A 306 8.79 4.85 -22.12
N ILE A 307 8.42 5.77 -21.22
CA ILE A 307 7.82 7.05 -21.58
C ILE A 307 8.81 7.86 -22.44
N ALA A 308 10.08 7.98 -22.02
CA ALA A 308 11.10 8.67 -22.79
C ALA A 308 11.32 8.05 -24.17
N LYS A 309 11.24 6.71 -24.30
CA LYS A 309 11.27 6.03 -25.60
C LYS A 309 10.08 6.42 -26.47
N THR A 310 8.87 6.41 -25.91
CA THR A 310 7.62 6.74 -26.61
C THR A 310 7.62 8.20 -27.08
N LEU A 311 8.16 9.11 -26.26
CA LEU A 311 8.31 10.53 -26.57
C LEU A 311 9.56 10.85 -27.41
N ASN A 312 10.32 9.84 -27.87
CA ASN A 312 11.56 9.99 -28.65
C ASN A 312 12.68 10.79 -27.95
N LEU A 313 12.71 10.82 -26.62
CA LEU A 313 13.73 11.47 -25.79
C LEU A 313 14.95 10.54 -25.58
N ARG A 314 15.88 10.53 -26.53
CA ARG A 314 16.99 9.56 -26.59
C ARG A 314 17.93 9.60 -25.38
N ASP A 315 18.33 10.79 -24.93
CA ASP A 315 19.28 10.94 -23.81
C ASP A 315 18.65 10.55 -22.47
N GLU A 316 17.41 10.98 -22.25
CA GLU A 316 16.61 10.57 -21.09
C GLU A 316 16.42 9.05 -21.05
N LYS A 317 16.05 8.42 -22.17
CA LYS A 317 15.97 6.95 -22.26
C LYS A 317 17.27 6.26 -21.86
N LYS A 318 18.43 6.80 -22.30
CA LYS A 318 19.75 6.25 -21.93
C LYS A 318 20.02 6.41 -20.43
N LYS A 319 19.74 7.59 -19.88
CA LYS A 319 19.87 7.89 -18.44
C LYS A 319 19.05 6.93 -17.58
N TRP A 320 17.75 6.80 -17.86
CA TRP A 320 16.86 5.93 -17.08
C TRP A 320 17.25 4.45 -17.19
N LYS A 321 17.71 4.00 -18.35
CA LYS A 321 18.26 2.64 -18.52
C LYS A 321 19.48 2.40 -17.62
N GLN A 322 20.36 3.38 -17.46
CA GLN A 322 21.55 3.26 -16.60
C GLN A 322 21.16 3.25 -15.12
N LEU A 323 20.26 4.14 -14.70
CA LEU A 323 19.74 4.19 -13.32
C LEU A 323 19.07 2.85 -12.93
N ALA A 324 18.12 2.37 -13.76
CA ALA A 324 17.46 1.08 -13.53
C ALA A 324 18.44 -0.09 -13.46
N LYS A 325 19.46 -0.12 -14.34
CA LYS A 325 20.49 -1.16 -14.30
C LYS A 325 21.29 -1.11 -13.00
N HIS A 326 21.66 0.09 -12.55
CA HIS A 326 22.41 0.28 -11.32
C HIS A 326 21.58 -0.12 -10.09
N ARG A 327 20.33 0.35 -9.97
CA ARG A 327 19.45 0.00 -8.85
C ARG A 327 19.18 -1.50 -8.77
N LYS A 328 18.91 -2.17 -9.91
CA LYS A 328 18.80 -3.64 -9.97
C LYS A 328 20.05 -4.33 -9.41
N LYS A 329 21.25 -3.84 -9.75
CA LYS A 329 22.51 -4.37 -9.20
C LYS A 329 22.57 -4.18 -7.69
N MET A 330 22.23 -3.00 -7.19
CA MET A 330 22.28 -2.69 -5.76
C MET A 330 21.26 -3.49 -4.95
N ILE A 331 20.04 -3.69 -5.46
CA ILE A 331 19.04 -4.56 -4.83
C ILE A 331 19.55 -5.99 -4.70
N ASN A 332 20.07 -6.59 -5.78
CA ASN A 332 20.60 -7.95 -5.74
C ASN A 332 21.91 -8.08 -4.94
N HIS A 333 22.63 -6.98 -4.72
CA HIS A 333 23.88 -7.01 -3.95
C HIS A 333 23.64 -6.82 -2.45
N LEU A 334 22.79 -5.88 -2.07
CA LEU A 334 22.60 -5.49 -0.66
C LEU A 334 21.39 -6.14 -0.02
N LEU A 335 20.32 -6.39 -0.77
CA LEU A 335 19.04 -6.83 -0.20
C LEU A 335 18.80 -8.33 -0.37
N TRP A 336 19.60 -9.02 -1.18
CA TRP A 336 19.53 -10.47 -1.34
C TRP A 336 20.41 -11.17 -0.30
N SER A 337 19.87 -12.20 0.36
CA SER A 337 20.63 -13.09 1.24
C SER A 337 20.77 -14.47 0.59
N GLU A 338 21.98 -14.79 0.11
CA GLU A 338 22.27 -16.13 -0.45
C GLU A 338 22.08 -17.24 0.60
N GLU A 339 22.47 -16.99 1.85
CA GLU A 339 22.36 -17.95 2.96
C GLU A 339 20.91 -18.35 3.21
N ARG A 340 19.99 -17.38 3.17
CA ARG A 340 18.58 -17.56 3.54
C ARG A 340 17.67 -17.78 2.33
N GLY A 341 18.14 -17.49 1.12
CA GLY A 341 17.36 -17.62 -0.11
C GLY A 341 16.17 -16.65 -0.19
N LEU A 342 16.28 -15.48 0.45
CA LEU A 342 15.22 -14.47 0.53
C LEU A 342 15.81 -13.06 0.40
N TYR A 343 14.96 -12.10 0.05
CA TYR A 343 15.31 -10.68 0.13
C TYR A 343 14.90 -10.10 1.48
N PHE A 344 15.81 -9.34 2.09
CA PHE A 344 15.59 -8.65 3.36
C PHE A 344 15.93 -7.17 3.23
N PRO A 345 15.27 -6.31 4.00
CA PRO A 345 15.77 -4.96 4.22
C PRO A 345 17.21 -4.99 4.75
N TYR A 346 18.01 -4.01 4.31
CA TYR A 346 19.37 -3.83 4.80
C TYR A 346 19.43 -2.65 5.75
N ASN A 347 19.80 -2.89 7.01
CA ASN A 347 20.03 -1.84 7.99
C ASN A 347 21.43 -1.25 7.74
N PHE A 348 21.49 0.00 7.26
CA PHE A 348 22.75 0.60 6.85
C PHE A 348 23.59 1.16 8.01
N HIS A 349 23.00 1.29 9.20
CA HIS A 349 23.73 1.62 10.43
C HIS A 349 24.43 0.38 10.99
N LYS A 350 23.71 -0.74 11.10
CA LYS A 350 24.24 -2.03 11.58
C LYS A 350 25.04 -2.79 10.53
N LYS A 351 24.89 -2.42 9.25
CA LYS A 351 25.51 -3.05 8.07
C LYS A 351 25.16 -4.54 7.95
N SER A 352 23.90 -4.88 8.20
CA SER A 352 23.40 -6.25 8.17
C SER A 352 21.97 -6.30 7.64
N HIS A 353 21.56 -7.48 7.17
CA HIS A 353 20.14 -7.77 6.98
C HIS A 353 19.42 -7.77 8.32
N TYR A 354 18.15 -7.34 8.31
CA TYR A 354 17.22 -7.63 9.38
C TYR A 354 16.49 -8.94 9.03
N PRO A 355 16.83 -10.09 9.67
CA PRO A 355 16.43 -11.42 9.22
C PRO A 355 14.98 -11.75 9.61
N TYR A 356 14.04 -10.98 9.09
CA TYR A 356 12.61 -11.09 9.34
C TYR A 356 11.91 -11.49 8.03
N PRO A 357 11.62 -12.79 7.80
CA PRO A 357 10.97 -13.23 6.58
C PRO A 357 9.62 -12.55 6.41
N PHE A 358 9.48 -11.80 5.31
CA PHE A 358 8.34 -10.95 5.01
C PHE A 358 7.98 -11.04 3.52
N LEU A 359 6.70 -10.91 3.17
CA LEU A 359 6.23 -11.06 1.79
C LEU A 359 6.80 -10.04 0.80
N THR A 360 7.45 -8.97 1.28
CA THR A 360 8.18 -8.04 0.41
C THR A 360 9.31 -8.73 -0.37
N THR A 361 9.75 -9.93 0.04
CA THR A 361 10.67 -10.78 -0.73
C THR A 361 10.16 -11.11 -2.15
N PHE A 362 8.86 -11.02 -2.41
CA PHE A 362 8.29 -11.27 -3.74
C PHE A 362 8.30 -10.05 -4.66
N TYR A 363 8.57 -8.83 -4.14
CA TYR A 363 8.65 -7.62 -4.98
C TYR A 363 9.71 -7.76 -6.10
N PRO A 364 10.95 -8.22 -5.84
CA PRO A 364 11.95 -8.44 -6.89
C PRO A 364 11.53 -9.47 -7.95
N LEU A 365 10.74 -10.48 -7.58
CA LEU A 365 10.14 -11.40 -8.56
C LEU A 365 9.10 -10.63 -9.39
N TRP A 366 8.12 -10.00 -8.75
CA TRP A 366 7.09 -9.22 -9.44
C TRP A 366 7.64 -8.17 -10.42
N ALA A 367 8.73 -7.48 -10.07
CA ALA A 367 9.37 -6.47 -10.91
C ALA A 367 10.33 -7.02 -11.99
N GLY A 368 10.70 -8.30 -11.95
CA GLY A 368 11.68 -8.90 -12.87
C GLY A 368 13.15 -8.58 -12.53
N ILE A 369 13.44 -8.33 -11.25
CA ILE A 369 14.77 -8.04 -10.72
C ILE A 369 15.55 -9.34 -10.47
N ALA A 370 14.93 -10.33 -9.83
CA ALA A 370 15.56 -11.58 -9.46
C ALA A 370 16.16 -12.34 -10.67
N SER A 371 17.19 -13.13 -10.43
CA SER A 371 17.60 -14.19 -11.37
C SER A 371 16.65 -15.38 -11.27
N ARG A 372 16.78 -16.38 -12.17
CA ARG A 372 15.99 -17.61 -12.07
C ARG A 372 16.36 -18.41 -10.82
N GLU A 373 17.63 -18.39 -10.43
CA GLU A 373 18.16 -19.04 -9.24
C GLU A 373 17.64 -18.38 -7.97
N GLN A 374 17.64 -17.04 -7.93
CA GLN A 374 17.05 -16.29 -6.81
C GLN A 374 15.55 -16.54 -6.70
N ALA A 375 14.83 -16.56 -7.82
CA ALA A 375 13.40 -16.89 -7.83
C ALA A 375 13.14 -18.32 -7.34
N ALA A 376 13.94 -19.30 -7.77
CA ALA A 376 13.85 -20.68 -7.28
C ALA A 376 14.10 -20.77 -5.77
N ALA A 377 15.09 -20.04 -5.24
CA ALA A 377 15.37 -19.99 -3.81
C ALA A 377 14.22 -19.35 -3.00
N VAL A 378 13.59 -18.29 -3.51
CA VAL A 378 12.38 -17.72 -2.90
C VAL A 378 11.23 -18.73 -2.91
N VAL A 379 11.03 -19.46 -4.01
CA VAL A 379 10.00 -20.51 -4.13
C VAL A 379 10.26 -21.67 -3.16
N ASN A 380 11.51 -22.08 -2.97
CA ASN A 380 11.86 -23.11 -1.98
C ASN A 380 11.52 -22.68 -0.54
N ASN A 381 11.49 -21.37 -0.27
CA ASN A 381 11.09 -20.78 1.01
C ASN A 381 9.59 -20.44 1.08
N LEU A 382 8.80 -20.69 0.02
CA LEU A 382 7.35 -20.46 0.01
C LEU A 382 6.61 -21.14 1.19
N PRO A 383 6.98 -22.36 1.64
CA PRO A 383 6.34 -22.98 2.80
C PRO A 383 6.42 -22.19 4.10
N LEU A 384 7.36 -21.24 4.23
CA LEU A 384 7.44 -20.35 5.40
C LEU A 384 6.17 -19.48 5.52
N PHE A 385 5.65 -19.01 4.39
CA PHE A 385 4.53 -18.06 4.31
C PHE A 385 3.20 -18.71 4.00
N GLU A 386 3.21 -19.82 3.27
CA GLU A 386 1.97 -20.40 2.77
C GLU A 386 1.16 -21.06 3.88
N ARG A 387 -0.12 -20.70 3.96
CA ARG A 387 -1.11 -21.22 4.90
C ARG A 387 -2.33 -21.74 4.16
N LYS A 388 -3.41 -22.04 4.87
CA LYS A 388 -4.65 -22.58 4.28
C LYS A 388 -5.36 -21.52 3.43
N GLY A 389 -5.39 -20.28 3.91
CA GLY A 389 -6.10 -19.16 3.31
C GLY A 389 -5.26 -18.28 2.36
N GLY A 390 -4.05 -18.70 1.99
CA GLY A 390 -3.15 -17.91 1.15
C GLY A 390 -1.78 -17.74 1.80
N LEU A 391 -1.16 -16.57 1.63
CA LEU A 391 0.14 -16.25 2.24
C LEU A 391 -0.03 -15.36 3.45
N THR A 392 0.63 -15.71 4.56
CA THR A 392 0.74 -14.80 5.70
C THR A 392 1.81 -13.75 5.45
N THR A 393 1.59 -12.51 5.93
CA THR A 393 2.44 -11.34 5.69
C THR A 393 3.88 -11.53 6.17
N SER A 394 4.05 -12.17 7.32
CA SER A 394 5.35 -12.50 7.92
C SER A 394 5.34 -13.89 8.54
N THR A 395 6.47 -14.32 9.11
CA THR A 395 6.57 -15.62 9.80
C THR A 395 6.40 -15.54 11.31
N THR A 396 6.18 -14.34 11.85
CA THR A 396 6.16 -14.08 13.30
C THR A 396 4.81 -13.51 13.70
N GLN A 397 4.20 -14.08 14.75
CA GLN A 397 3.00 -13.53 15.36
C GLN A 397 3.40 -12.51 16.42
N THR A 398 3.09 -11.24 16.18
CA THR A 398 3.51 -10.10 17.01
C THR A 398 2.33 -9.35 17.64
N GLY A 399 1.10 -9.67 17.23
CA GLY A 399 -0.10 -8.88 17.54
C GLY A 399 -0.27 -7.64 16.65
N CYS A 400 0.70 -7.36 15.77
CA CYS A 400 0.63 -6.28 14.78
C CYS A 400 -0.20 -6.71 13.55
N GLN A 401 -0.90 -5.75 12.93
CA GLN A 401 -1.78 -6.07 11.79
C GLN A 401 -1.05 -6.48 10.50
N TRP A 402 0.17 -5.98 10.27
CA TRP A 402 1.01 -6.36 9.13
C TRP A 402 2.03 -7.45 9.52
N ASP A 403 1.56 -8.48 10.21
CA ASP A 403 2.34 -9.65 10.61
C ASP A 403 1.45 -10.91 10.59
N SER A 404 2.05 -12.08 10.84
CA SER A 404 1.27 -13.32 11.02
C SER A 404 0.27 -13.14 12.16
N PRO A 405 -0.97 -13.67 12.04
CA PRO A 405 -1.47 -14.62 11.03
C PRO A 405 -2.06 -13.98 9.78
N TYR A 406 -2.06 -12.65 9.66
CA TYR A 406 -2.86 -11.96 8.66
C TYR A 406 -2.27 -12.05 7.25
N GLY A 407 -3.17 -12.12 6.26
CA GLY A 407 -2.88 -12.02 4.84
C GLY A 407 -3.60 -10.82 4.23
N TRP A 408 -2.87 -10.07 3.42
CA TRP A 408 -3.35 -8.82 2.82
C TRP A 408 -3.37 -8.95 1.30
N ALA A 409 -4.49 -8.58 0.68
CA ALA A 409 -4.71 -8.75 -0.76
C ALA A 409 -3.57 -8.18 -1.64
N PRO A 410 -3.04 -6.96 -1.38
CA PRO A 410 -1.89 -6.42 -2.10
C PRO A 410 -0.70 -7.37 -2.20
N LEU A 411 -0.34 -8.03 -1.08
CA LEU A 411 0.82 -8.90 -1.01
C LEU A 411 0.56 -10.26 -1.67
N GLN A 412 -0.70 -10.74 -1.66
CA GLN A 412 -1.09 -11.92 -2.45
C GLN A 412 -0.90 -11.66 -3.94
N TRP A 413 -1.38 -10.52 -4.44
CA TRP A 413 -1.23 -10.15 -5.85
C TRP A 413 0.23 -10.06 -6.28
N ILE A 414 1.07 -9.39 -5.48
CA ILE A 414 2.50 -9.23 -5.77
C ILE A 414 3.19 -10.58 -5.79
N ALA A 415 2.92 -11.45 -4.81
CA ALA A 415 3.50 -12.79 -4.76
C ALA A 415 3.08 -13.66 -5.95
N VAL A 416 1.77 -13.81 -6.18
CA VAL A 416 1.21 -14.62 -7.29
C VAL A 416 1.73 -14.12 -8.64
N SER A 417 1.68 -12.80 -8.88
CA SER A 417 2.15 -12.21 -10.15
C SER A 417 3.66 -12.37 -10.32
N GLY A 418 4.43 -12.28 -9.23
CA GLY A 418 5.87 -12.55 -9.23
C GLY A 418 6.20 -14.00 -9.55
N LEU A 419 5.51 -14.96 -8.93
CA LEU A 419 5.65 -16.38 -9.19
C LEU A 419 5.33 -16.70 -10.66
N ALA A 420 4.19 -16.22 -11.16
CA ALA A 420 3.76 -16.42 -12.54
C ALA A 420 4.78 -15.85 -13.55
N ARG A 421 5.36 -14.67 -13.28
CA ARG A 421 6.40 -14.07 -14.15
C ARG A 421 7.61 -15.01 -14.35
N TYR A 422 7.95 -15.81 -13.35
CA TYR A 422 9.10 -16.73 -13.40
C TYR A 422 8.73 -18.16 -13.80
N GLY A 423 7.47 -18.41 -14.17
CA GLY A 423 7.01 -19.72 -14.65
C GLY A 423 6.47 -20.64 -13.55
N TYR A 424 6.39 -20.19 -12.29
CA TYR A 424 5.81 -20.91 -11.16
C TYR A 424 4.28 -20.78 -11.15
N VAL A 425 3.66 -21.17 -12.27
CA VAL A 425 2.23 -21.00 -12.53
C VAL A 425 1.38 -21.91 -11.62
N ALA A 426 1.90 -23.09 -11.26
CA ALA A 426 1.20 -24.01 -10.36
C ALA A 426 1.10 -23.45 -8.95
N GLU A 427 2.20 -22.87 -8.44
CA GLU A 427 2.26 -22.19 -7.14
C GLU A 427 1.37 -20.95 -7.14
N ALA A 428 1.45 -20.14 -8.19
CA ALA A 428 0.61 -18.95 -8.39
C ALA A 428 -0.89 -19.31 -8.36
N ARG A 429 -1.30 -20.34 -9.10
CA ARG A 429 -2.67 -20.86 -9.13
C ARG A 429 -3.12 -21.36 -7.75
N ARG A 430 -2.31 -22.21 -7.11
CA ARG A 430 -2.63 -22.78 -5.79
C ARG A 430 -2.82 -21.69 -4.72
N ILE A 431 -1.97 -20.67 -4.68
CA ILE A 431 -2.10 -19.56 -3.73
C ILE A 431 -3.35 -18.73 -4.04
N SER A 432 -3.62 -18.50 -5.33
CA SER A 432 -4.82 -17.77 -5.77
C SER A 432 -6.10 -18.51 -5.35
N ASP A 433 -6.18 -19.82 -5.61
CA ASP A 433 -7.32 -20.66 -5.22
C ASP A 433 -7.55 -20.62 -3.70
N LYS A 434 -6.48 -20.65 -2.90
CA LYS A 434 -6.56 -20.55 -1.42
C LYS A 434 -7.12 -19.20 -0.96
N PHE A 435 -6.55 -18.10 -1.44
CA PHE A 435 -6.96 -16.77 -1.00
C PHE A 435 -8.35 -16.40 -1.51
N CYS A 436 -8.66 -16.68 -2.78
CA CYS A 436 -10.01 -16.47 -3.32
C CYS A 436 -11.04 -17.34 -2.60
N GLY A 437 -10.71 -18.60 -2.29
CA GLY A 437 -11.61 -19.48 -1.53
C GLY A 437 -11.90 -18.97 -0.13
N LEU A 438 -10.90 -18.40 0.56
CA LEU A 438 -11.10 -17.72 1.85
C LEU A 438 -12.04 -16.52 1.70
N VAL A 439 -11.77 -15.63 0.74
CA VAL A 439 -12.62 -14.44 0.49
C VAL A 439 -14.06 -14.85 0.15
N GLU A 440 -14.26 -15.86 -0.69
CA GLU A 440 -15.59 -16.39 -1.05
C GLU A 440 -16.32 -16.97 0.17
N GLN A 441 -15.60 -17.71 1.03
CA GLN A 441 -16.17 -18.27 2.25
C GLN A 441 -16.67 -17.18 3.20
N GLU A 442 -15.85 -16.16 3.46
CA GLU A 442 -16.24 -15.05 4.34
C GLU A 442 -17.34 -14.18 3.72
N PHE A 443 -17.28 -13.95 2.40
CA PHE A 443 -18.36 -13.27 1.69
C PHE A 443 -19.69 -14.02 1.80
N ALA A 444 -19.69 -15.35 1.67
CA ALA A 444 -20.90 -16.15 1.81
C ALA A 444 -21.49 -16.12 3.24
N LYS A 445 -20.64 -15.97 4.27
CA LYS A 445 -21.07 -15.87 5.67
C LYS A 445 -21.62 -14.48 6.02
N HIS A 446 -20.94 -13.42 5.57
CA HIS A 446 -21.16 -12.06 6.08
C HIS A 446 -21.75 -11.09 5.05
N GLY A 447 -21.70 -11.43 3.75
CA GLY A 447 -22.21 -10.59 2.65
C GLY A 447 -21.29 -9.44 2.25
N HIS A 448 -20.07 -9.38 2.79
CA HIS A 448 -19.10 -8.32 2.55
C HIS A 448 -17.66 -8.84 2.41
N MET A 449 -16.81 -8.08 1.73
CA MET A 449 -15.36 -8.31 1.71
C MET A 449 -14.66 -7.40 2.70
N TYR A 450 -13.56 -7.88 3.28
CA TYR A 450 -12.80 -7.18 4.33
C TYR A 450 -11.43 -6.69 3.86
N GLU A 451 -10.83 -5.80 4.66
CA GLU A 451 -9.48 -5.26 4.47
C GLU A 451 -8.40 -6.37 4.50
N LYS A 452 -8.47 -7.22 5.51
CA LYS A 452 -7.49 -8.27 5.83
C LYS A 452 -8.18 -9.53 6.36
N TYR A 453 -7.46 -10.66 6.32
CA TYR A 453 -7.98 -11.96 6.73
C TYR A 453 -6.94 -12.76 7.52
N ASP A 454 -7.37 -13.55 8.50
CA ASP A 454 -6.52 -14.58 9.10
C ASP A 454 -6.38 -15.74 8.10
N VAL A 455 -5.17 -15.94 7.56
CA VAL A 455 -4.93 -17.00 6.56
C VAL A 455 -4.60 -18.37 7.17
N ILE A 456 -4.49 -18.45 8.49
CA ILE A 456 -4.25 -19.69 9.24
C ILE A 456 -5.59 -20.33 9.61
N GLU A 457 -6.45 -19.56 10.29
CA GLU A 457 -7.78 -19.98 10.74
C GLU A 457 -8.83 -19.87 9.62
N CYS A 458 -8.53 -19.10 8.56
CA CYS A 458 -9.39 -18.88 7.41
C CYS A 458 -10.71 -18.19 7.77
N ASP A 459 -10.59 -17.03 8.42
CA ASP A 459 -11.71 -16.14 8.71
C ASP A 459 -11.33 -14.65 8.52
N SER A 460 -12.30 -13.78 8.74
CA SER A 460 -12.15 -12.32 8.71
C SER A 460 -12.10 -11.69 10.11
N ASP A 461 -12.03 -12.52 11.16
CA ASP A 461 -11.91 -12.03 12.53
C ASP A 461 -10.49 -11.51 12.77
N VAL A 462 -10.37 -10.39 13.49
CA VAL A 462 -9.08 -9.76 13.78
C VAL A 462 -8.94 -9.55 15.29
N HIS A 463 -7.82 -10.02 15.81
CA HIS A 463 -7.39 -9.84 17.19
C HIS A 463 -6.04 -9.14 17.16
N LEU A 464 -6.06 -7.82 17.35
CA LEU A 464 -4.89 -6.96 17.21
C LEU A 464 -4.47 -6.39 18.56
N ASP A 465 -3.20 -6.58 18.89
CA ASP A 465 -2.57 -5.89 20.01
C ASP A 465 -2.07 -4.50 19.58
N TYR A 466 -1.73 -4.33 18.29
CA TYR A 466 -1.21 -3.08 17.69
C TYR A 466 -1.84 -2.79 16.32
N GLY A 467 -2.28 -1.55 16.14
CA GLY A 467 -3.16 -1.10 15.06
C GLY A 467 -4.53 -0.66 15.59
N TYR A 468 -5.52 -0.60 14.70
CA TYR A 468 -6.90 -0.28 15.02
C TYR A 468 -7.77 -1.55 15.09
N GLU A 469 -8.71 -1.62 16.03
CA GLU A 469 -9.43 -2.86 16.39
C GLU A 469 -10.46 -3.31 15.33
N SER A 470 -10.87 -2.46 14.40
CA SER A 470 -11.87 -2.80 13.37
C SER A 470 -11.25 -3.49 12.14
N ASN A 471 -12.01 -4.41 11.52
CA ASN A 471 -11.76 -4.88 10.17
C ASN A 471 -12.74 -4.20 9.20
N GLU A 472 -12.23 -3.30 8.35
CA GLU A 472 -13.07 -2.48 7.48
C GLU A 472 -13.66 -3.32 6.32
N HIS A 473 -14.95 -3.10 6.02
CA HIS A 473 -15.65 -3.82 4.95
C HIS A 473 -15.75 -3.02 3.64
N GLY A 474 -16.05 -3.72 2.54
CA GLY A 474 -16.14 -3.17 1.19
C GLY A 474 -14.80 -2.86 0.55
N PHE A 475 -13.70 -3.45 1.02
CA PHE A 475 -12.37 -2.90 0.83
C PHE A 475 -11.83 -2.97 -0.62
N GLY A 476 -11.42 -1.83 -1.16
CA GLY A 476 -11.09 -1.60 -2.56
C GLY A 476 -9.95 -2.46 -3.10
N TRP A 477 -8.83 -2.63 -2.37
CA TRP A 477 -7.79 -3.55 -2.83
C TRP A 477 -8.26 -5.00 -2.82
N THR A 478 -9.20 -5.39 -1.96
CA THR A 478 -9.61 -6.79 -1.80
C THR A 478 -10.51 -7.14 -2.96
N ASN A 479 -11.45 -6.25 -3.26
CA ASN A 479 -12.30 -6.31 -4.44
C ASN A 479 -11.44 -6.45 -5.71
N ALA A 480 -10.48 -5.55 -5.91
CA ALA A 480 -9.64 -5.57 -7.11
C ALA A 480 -8.75 -6.82 -7.20
N VAL A 481 -8.06 -7.19 -6.13
CA VAL A 481 -7.16 -8.35 -6.13
C VAL A 481 -7.96 -9.64 -6.32
N TYR A 482 -9.11 -9.78 -5.66
CA TYR A 482 -9.98 -10.93 -5.87
C TYR A 482 -10.38 -11.06 -7.34
N LEU A 483 -10.84 -9.97 -7.99
CA LEU A 483 -11.17 -9.97 -9.43
C LEU A 483 -9.99 -10.48 -10.27
N LEU A 484 -8.81 -9.92 -10.04
CA LEU A 484 -7.61 -10.24 -10.82
C LEU A 484 -7.18 -11.70 -10.61
N LEU A 485 -7.13 -12.17 -9.37
CA LEU A 485 -6.72 -13.54 -9.04
C LEU A 485 -7.73 -14.56 -9.58
N LYS A 486 -9.03 -14.31 -9.37
CA LYS A 486 -10.10 -15.20 -9.82
C LYS A 486 -10.11 -15.37 -11.34
N ARG A 487 -9.96 -14.27 -12.09
CA ARG A 487 -9.99 -14.30 -13.56
C ARG A 487 -8.71 -14.82 -14.20
N ARG A 488 -7.54 -14.58 -13.59
CA ARG A 488 -6.24 -14.83 -14.24
C ARG A 488 -5.54 -16.11 -13.77
N PHE A 489 -5.79 -16.54 -12.54
CA PHE A 489 -4.98 -17.59 -11.92
C PHE A 489 -5.79 -18.71 -11.28
N CYS A 490 -7.00 -18.45 -10.79
CA CYS A 490 -7.81 -19.51 -10.19
C CYS A 490 -8.20 -20.58 -11.20
N SER A 491 -8.46 -21.78 -10.68
CA SER A 491 -8.98 -22.91 -11.46
C SER A 491 -10.43 -22.65 -11.89
N GLU A 492 -10.77 -23.04 -13.12
CA GLU A 492 -12.14 -22.98 -13.65
C GLU A 492 -13.08 -23.95 -12.92
#